data_AF-A0A3M2DI23-F1
#
_entry.id   AF-A0A3M2DI23-F1
#
_cell.length_a   1.000
_cell.length_b   1.000
_cell.length_c   1.000
_cell.angle_alpha   90.00
_cell.angle_beta   90.00
_cell.angle_gamma   90.00
#
_symmetry.space_group_name_H-M   'P 1'
#
loop_
_entity.id
_entity.type
_entity.pdbx_description
1 polymer ?
#
loop_
_entity_poly.entity_id
_entity_poly.type
_entity_poly.pdbx_seq_one_letter_code
_entity_poly.pdbx_strand_id
1 'polypeptide(L)'
;MARGAMMRRSPGAALYTVDPGQAKRDERLRQSGKLVGFEYFDQRFPLQPTTFFYDWLYATAVSADRSLLAQLCRYEAFTDIEFNPKKSLNCQARSAALCVALARQRALPAALNSPEEFRKQVWENHRVQQNLF
;
A
#
# COMPACT_ATOMS: atom_id res chain seq x y z
N MET A 1 6.79 8.40 8.62
CA MET A 1 7.25 7.29 7.76
C MET A 1 6.49 6.03 8.17
N ALA A 2 5.61 5.51 7.32
CA ALA A 2 4.80 4.34 7.64
C ALA A 2 5.64 3.05 7.50
N ARG A 3 5.75 2.26 8.58
CA ARG A 3 6.47 0.98 8.62
C ARG A 3 5.48 -0.12 8.97
N GLY A 4 5.04 -0.88 7.96
CA GLY A 4 4.10 -1.99 8.09
C GLY A 4 4.71 -3.21 8.77
N ALA A 5 4.00 -3.81 9.73
CA ALA A 5 4.40 -5.05 10.35
C ALA A 5 4.00 -6.24 9.45
N MET A 6 4.96 -7.12 9.18
CA MET A 6 4.74 -8.33 8.40
C MET A 6 4.35 -9.45 9.38
N MET A 7 3.10 -9.92 9.33
CA MET A 7 2.65 -10.99 10.21
C MET A 7 3.11 -12.34 9.62
N ARG A 8 4.29 -12.80 10.03
CA ARG A 8 4.67 -14.21 10.02
C ARG A 8 4.90 -14.57 11.49
N ARG A 9 4.15 -15.54 12.04
CA ARG A 9 4.17 -15.99 13.46
C ARG A 9 5.38 -15.45 14.26
N SER A 10 5.16 -14.34 14.98
CA SER A 10 5.98 -13.58 15.97
C SER A 10 7.48 -13.91 16.16
N PRO A 11 8.35 -12.89 16.34
CA PRO A 11 8.22 -11.96 17.47
C PRO A 11 7.99 -10.50 17.07
N GLY A 12 6.85 -9.99 17.52
CA GLY A 12 6.53 -8.57 17.52
C GLY A 12 7.45 -7.73 18.41
N ALA A 13 7.31 -6.41 18.28
CA ALA A 13 7.99 -5.37 19.03
C ALA A 13 9.51 -5.16 18.77
N ALA A 14 10.33 -6.22 18.82
CA ALA A 14 11.79 -6.07 18.83
C ALA A 14 12.40 -5.57 17.50
N LEU A 15 11.73 -5.80 16.37
CA LEU A 15 12.20 -5.34 15.06
C LEU A 15 11.84 -3.88 14.75
N TYR A 16 11.00 -3.22 15.56
CA TYR A 16 10.59 -1.84 15.30
C TYR A 16 11.67 -0.81 15.63
N THR A 17 12.60 -1.17 16.52
CA THR A 17 13.68 -0.28 17.00
C THR A 17 15.01 -0.48 16.28
N VAL A 18 15.15 -1.53 15.48
CA VAL A 18 16.39 -1.81 14.73
C VAL A 18 16.40 -1.10 13.38
N ASP A 19 17.61 -0.85 12.87
CA ASP A 19 17.80 -0.26 11.54
C ASP A 19 17.16 -1.13 10.44
N PRO A 20 16.52 -0.55 9.40
CA PRO A 20 15.88 -1.30 8.33
C PRO A 20 16.77 -2.33 7.63
N GLY A 21 18.07 -2.05 7.49
CA GLY A 21 19.04 -2.97 6.90
C GLY A 21 19.36 -4.15 7.82
N GLN A 22 19.29 -3.98 9.14
CA GLN A 22 19.43 -5.05 10.11
C GLN A 22 18.13 -5.86 10.24
N ALA A 23 16.98 -5.19 10.31
CA ALA A 23 15.68 -5.87 10.30
C ALA A 23 15.52 -6.81 9.12
N LYS A 24 15.87 -6.37 7.90
CA LYS A 24 15.79 -7.18 6.67
C LYS A 24 16.65 -8.45 6.70
N ARG A 25 17.70 -8.47 7.52
CA ARG A 25 18.65 -9.58 7.63
C ARG A 25 18.41 -10.45 8.87
N ASP A 26 17.41 -10.13 9.69
CA ASP A 26 17.10 -10.87 10.90
C ASP A 26 16.74 -12.32 10.57
N GLU A 27 17.45 -13.26 11.20
CA GLU A 27 17.30 -14.70 10.94
C GLU A 27 15.90 -15.21 11.25
N ARG A 28 15.17 -14.56 12.17
CA ARG A 28 13.79 -14.92 12.49
C ARG A 28 12.87 -14.75 11.28
N LEU A 29 13.19 -13.83 10.35
CA LEU A 29 12.43 -13.69 9.09
C LEU A 29 12.67 -14.86 8.13
N ARG A 30 13.83 -15.54 8.21
CA ARG A 30 14.14 -16.72 7.39
C ARG A 30 13.53 -18.00 7.95
N GLN A 31 13.33 -18.08 9.26
CA GLN A 31 12.82 -19.27 9.95
C GLN A 31 11.29 -19.30 10.09
N SER A 32 10.58 -18.18 9.89
CA SER A 32 9.16 -18.01 10.24
C SER A 32 8.14 -18.48 9.18
N GLY A 33 8.50 -19.43 8.31
CA GLY A 33 7.58 -20.00 7.31
C GLY A 33 7.19 -19.02 6.20
N LYS A 34 6.15 -19.31 5.40
CA LYS A 34 5.69 -18.44 4.28
C LYS A 34 4.91 -17.21 4.79
N LEU A 35 4.84 -16.16 3.98
CA LEU A 35 4.01 -14.98 4.29
C LEU A 35 2.54 -15.40 4.29
N VAL A 36 1.77 -14.89 5.25
CA VAL A 36 0.32 -15.13 5.32
C VAL A 36 -0.51 -13.85 5.24
N GLY A 37 0.09 -12.68 5.53
CA GLY A 37 -0.57 -11.38 5.46
C GLY A 37 0.30 -10.26 6.05
N PHE A 38 -0.25 -9.06 6.08
CA PHE A 38 0.32 -7.90 6.77
C PHE A 38 -0.59 -7.46 7.92
N GLU A 39 -0.02 -6.86 8.95
CA GLU A 39 -0.76 -6.24 10.04
C GLU A 39 -0.25 -4.82 10.25
N TYR A 40 -1.16 -3.86 10.40
CA TYR A 40 -0.81 -2.46 10.58
C TYR A 40 -1.88 -1.76 11.41
N PHE A 41 -1.49 -1.22 12.57
CA PHE A 41 -2.42 -0.64 13.55
C PHE A 41 -3.65 -1.52 13.79
N ASP A 42 -3.41 -2.79 14.14
CA ASP A 42 -4.44 -3.82 14.40
C ASP A 42 -5.34 -4.18 13.20
N GLN A 43 -5.08 -3.62 12.02
CA GLN A 43 -5.76 -3.98 10.78
C GLN A 43 -4.97 -5.05 10.03
N ARG A 44 -5.68 -6.05 9.51
CA ARG A 44 -5.08 -7.18 8.78
C ARG A 44 -5.33 -7.06 7.29
N PHE A 45 -4.27 -7.28 6.53
CA PHE A 45 -4.31 -7.24 5.08
C PHE A 45 -3.96 -8.62 4.51
N PRO A 46 -4.86 -9.23 3.72
CA PRO A 46 -4.56 -10.49 3.03
C PRO A 46 -3.52 -10.29 1.94
N LEU A 47 -2.92 -11.39 1.48
CA LEU A 47 -1.95 -11.36 0.37
C LEU A 47 -2.57 -11.18 -1.00
N GLN A 48 -3.89 -11.28 -1.11
CA GLN A 48 -4.61 -11.02 -2.34
C GLN A 48 -5.74 -10.02 -2.09
N PRO A 49 -5.82 -8.93 -2.89
CA PRO A 49 -4.92 -8.57 -4.00
C PRO A 49 -3.49 -8.23 -3.55
N THR A 50 -2.49 -8.57 -4.36
CA THR A 50 -1.07 -8.53 -3.94
C THR A 50 -0.57 -7.13 -3.55
N THR A 51 -1.09 -6.08 -4.19
CA THR A 51 -0.70 -4.68 -3.92
C THR A 51 -1.60 -4.00 -2.89
N PHE A 52 -2.65 -4.67 -2.39
CA PHE A 52 -3.69 -4.04 -1.58
C PHE A 52 -3.15 -3.27 -0.37
N PHE A 53 -2.31 -3.92 0.44
CA PHE A 53 -1.70 -3.27 1.59
C PHE A 53 -0.87 -2.04 1.19
N TYR A 54 -0.08 -2.16 0.12
CA TYR A 54 0.81 -1.09 -0.33
C TYR A 54 0.04 0.10 -0.91
N ASP A 55 -0.97 -0.16 -1.73
CA ASP A 55 -1.84 0.87 -2.32
C ASP A 55 -2.57 1.65 -1.23
N TRP A 56 -3.14 0.95 -0.24
CA TRP A 56 -3.82 1.58 0.89
C TRP A 56 -2.86 2.42 1.74
N LEU A 57 -1.66 1.90 2.02
CA LEU A 57 -0.63 2.62 2.77
C LEU A 57 -0.22 3.91 2.07
N TYR A 58 0.00 3.83 0.76
CA TYR A 58 0.40 4.96 -0.08
C TYR A 58 -0.72 6.01 -0.14
N ALA A 59 -1.96 5.58 -0.41
CA ALA A 59 -3.12 6.45 -0.47
C ALA A 59 -3.38 7.17 0.85
N THR A 60 -3.26 6.44 1.97
CA THR A 60 -3.37 7.02 3.31
C THR A 60 -2.30 8.09 3.54
N ALA A 61 -1.04 7.79 3.22
CA ALA A 61 0.08 8.71 3.42
C ALA A 61 -0.05 9.99 2.57
N VAL A 62 -0.40 9.86 1.29
CA VAL A 62 -0.60 11.01 0.39
C VAL A 62 -1.81 11.84 0.81
N SER A 63 -2.92 11.19 1.19
CA SER A 63 -4.16 11.90 1.56
C SER A 63 -4.03 12.76 2.81
N ALA A 64 -3.07 12.44 3.68
CA ALA A 64 -2.76 13.23 4.86
C ALA A 64 -2.21 14.63 4.53
N ASP A 65 -1.63 14.82 3.33
CA ASP A 65 -1.16 16.11 2.83
C ASP A 65 -2.00 16.56 1.62
N ARG A 66 -2.93 17.50 1.86
CA ARG A 66 -3.81 18.03 0.82
C ARG A 66 -3.05 18.74 -0.31
N SER A 67 -1.91 19.37 0.00
CA SER A 67 -1.08 20.04 -1.01
C SER A 67 -0.45 19.02 -1.94
N LEU A 68 0.12 17.94 -1.37
CA LEU A 68 0.69 16.84 -2.14
C LEU A 68 -0.36 16.16 -3.02
N LEU A 69 -1.55 15.87 -2.47
CA LEU A 69 -2.64 15.29 -3.24
C LEU A 69 -3.06 16.21 -4.40
N ALA A 70 -3.17 17.52 -4.16
CA ALA A 70 -3.49 18.48 -5.20
C ALA A 70 -2.41 18.54 -6.29
N GLN A 71 -1.13 18.43 -5.94
CA GLN A 71 -0.03 18.36 -6.90
C GLN A 71 -0.11 17.09 -7.76
N LEU A 72 -0.35 15.93 -7.16
CA LEU A 72 -0.50 14.67 -7.91
C LEU A 72 -1.67 14.74 -8.90
N CYS A 73 -2.79 15.33 -8.52
CA CYS A 73 -3.96 15.48 -9.38
C CYS A 73 -3.72 16.32 -10.65
N ARG A 74 -2.61 17.08 -10.73
CA ARG A 74 -2.21 17.86 -11.92
C ARG A 74 -1.61 17.02 -13.04
N TYR A 75 -1.21 15.78 -12.75
CA TYR A 75 -0.60 14.88 -13.72
C TYR A 75 -1.63 13.88 -14.25
N GLU A 76 -1.43 13.44 -15.49
CA GLU A 76 -2.28 12.45 -16.16
C GLU A 76 -1.63 11.06 -16.24
N ALA A 77 -0.30 11.00 -16.17
CA ALA A 77 0.46 9.76 -16.24
C ALA A 77 1.53 9.70 -15.14
N PHE A 78 1.77 8.49 -14.64
CA PHE A 78 2.77 8.19 -13.63
C PHE A 78 3.65 7.05 -14.14
N THR A 79 4.96 7.18 -13.95
CA THR A 79 5.93 6.14 -14.31
C THR A 79 6.87 5.92 -13.14
N ASP A 80 7.38 4.70 -13.01
CA ASP A 80 8.29 4.31 -11.94
C ASP A 80 9.52 3.68 -12.59
N ILE A 81 10.63 4.41 -12.57
CA ILE A 81 11.90 3.98 -13.17
C ILE A 81 12.52 2.78 -12.43
N GLU A 82 12.15 2.59 -11.16
CA GLU A 82 12.64 1.50 -10.32
C GLU A 82 11.74 0.27 -10.39
N PHE A 83 10.60 0.35 -11.09
CA PHE A 83 9.67 -0.77 -11.18
C PHE A 83 10.30 -1.97 -11.89
N ASN A 84 10.40 -3.08 -11.15
CA ASN A 84 10.89 -4.35 -11.66
C ASN A 84 9.99 -5.49 -11.17
N PRO A 85 9.07 -6.01 -12.00
CA PRO A 85 8.10 -7.02 -11.59
C PRO A 85 8.75 -8.35 -11.19
N LYS A 86 10.01 -8.60 -11.57
CA LYS A 86 10.77 -9.79 -11.13
C LYS A 86 11.28 -9.66 -9.69
N LYS A 87 11.38 -8.43 -9.17
CA LYS A 87 11.89 -8.14 -7.82
C LYS A 87 10.81 -7.65 -6.85
N SER A 88 9.87 -6.83 -7.34
CA SER A 88 8.79 -6.25 -6.54
C SER A 88 7.53 -6.11 -7.39
N LEU A 89 6.40 -6.54 -6.82
CA LEU A 89 5.08 -6.37 -7.43
C LEU A 89 4.43 -5.03 -7.05
N ASN A 90 4.94 -4.36 -6.01
CA ASN A 90 4.50 -3.02 -5.63
C ASN A 90 5.10 -2.00 -6.59
N CYS A 91 4.29 -1.02 -7.02
CA CYS A 91 4.65 0.02 -7.97
C CYS A 91 4.08 1.36 -7.50
N GLN A 92 4.97 2.31 -7.21
CA GLN A 92 4.62 3.61 -6.65
C GLN A 92 3.80 4.43 -7.64
N ALA A 93 4.15 4.35 -8.92
CA ALA A 93 3.40 5.01 -9.99
C ALA A 93 1.95 4.51 -10.08
N ARG A 94 1.73 3.19 -9.96
CA ARG A 94 0.39 2.62 -9.93
C ARG A 94 -0.41 3.12 -8.73
N SER A 95 0.18 3.11 -7.54
CA SER A 95 -0.50 3.58 -6.33
C SER A 95 -0.81 5.08 -6.41
N ALA A 96 0.08 5.89 -6.98
CA ALA A 96 -0.17 7.31 -7.23
C ALA A 96 -1.32 7.53 -8.23
N ALA A 97 -1.33 6.82 -9.35
CA ALA A 97 -2.41 6.87 -10.34
C ALA A 97 -3.75 6.47 -9.71
N LEU A 98 -3.77 5.42 -8.88
CA LEU A 98 -4.95 4.98 -8.16
C LEU A 98 -5.50 6.05 -7.21
N CYS A 99 -4.62 6.72 -6.47
CA CYS A 99 -5.01 7.83 -5.59
C CYS A 99 -5.67 8.97 -6.36
N VAL A 100 -5.06 9.36 -7.48
CA VAL A 100 -5.60 10.42 -8.36
C VAL A 100 -6.94 10.01 -8.95
N ALA A 101 -7.08 8.76 -9.41
CA ALA A 101 -8.34 8.24 -9.93
C ALA A 101 -9.46 8.29 -8.89
N LEU A 102 -9.20 7.85 -7.65
CA LEU A 102 -10.15 7.93 -6.54
C LEU A 102 -10.49 9.38 -6.15
N ALA A 103 -9.49 10.27 -6.14
CA ALA A 103 -9.68 11.68 -5.81
C ALA A 103 -10.56 12.40 -6.85
N ARG A 104 -10.29 12.18 -8.15
CA ARG A 104 -11.08 12.75 -9.25
C ARG A 104 -12.52 12.26 -9.23
N GLN A 105 -12.75 11.03 -8.80
CA GLN A 105 -14.09 10.45 -8.61
C GLN A 105 -14.76 10.87 -7.30
N ARG A 106 -14.11 11.70 -6.47
CA ARG A 106 -14.55 12.08 -5.12
C ARG A 106 -14.79 10.87 -4.19
N ALA A 107 -14.22 9.72 -4.52
CA ALA A 107 -14.36 8.47 -3.79
C ALA A 107 -13.26 8.27 -2.74
N LEU A 108 -12.14 9.02 -2.84
CA LEU A 108 -10.98 8.85 -1.95
C LEU A 108 -11.31 8.95 -0.45
N PRO A 109 -12.09 9.95 0.04
CA PRO A 109 -12.43 10.01 1.46
C PRO A 109 -13.22 8.77 1.93
N ALA A 110 -14.18 8.31 1.13
CA ALA A 110 -14.96 7.12 1.45
C ALA A 110 -14.08 5.85 1.43
N ALA A 111 -13.23 5.71 0.40
CA ALA A 111 -12.30 4.61 0.27
C ALA A 111 -11.34 4.51 1.46
N LEU A 112 -10.89 5.63 2.01
CA LEU A 112 -9.93 5.64 3.12
C LEU A 112 -10.56 5.52 4.52
N ASN A 113 -11.89 5.34 4.63
CA ASN A 113 -12.55 5.09 5.92
C ASN A 113 -12.07 3.78 6.56
N SER A 114 -11.80 2.75 5.76
CA SER A 114 -11.22 1.49 6.23
C SER A 114 -10.49 0.76 5.09
N PRO A 115 -9.58 -0.19 5.40
CA PRO A 115 -8.99 -1.05 4.38
C PRO A 115 -10.03 -1.80 3.53
N GLU A 116 -11.11 -2.28 4.15
CA GLU A 116 -12.17 -3.02 3.47
C GLU A 116 -12.90 -2.13 2.46
N GLU A 117 -13.24 -0.90 2.84
CA GLU A 117 -13.87 0.04 1.92
C GLU A 117 -12.91 0.44 0.80
N PHE A 118 -11.62 0.62 1.10
CA PHE A 118 -10.60 0.85 0.07
C PHE A 118 -10.55 -0.30 -0.93
N ARG A 119 -10.51 -1.54 -0.43
CA ARG A 119 -10.49 -2.74 -1.26
C ARG A 119 -11.71 -2.80 -2.16
N LYS A 120 -12.89 -2.56 -1.62
CA LYS A 120 -14.15 -2.53 -2.36
C LYS A 120 -14.14 -1.46 -3.46
N GLN A 121 -13.75 -0.24 -3.12
CA GLN A 121 -13.70 0.86 -4.09
C GLN A 121 -12.68 0.63 -5.20
N VAL A 122 -11.58 -0.07 -4.92
CA VAL A 122 -10.54 -0.31 -5.92
C VAL A 122 -10.84 -1.54 -6.77
N TRP A 123 -11.26 -2.65 -6.17
CA TRP A 123 -11.39 -3.94 -6.89
C TRP A 123 -12.82 -4.35 -7.24
N GLU A 124 -13.84 -3.85 -6.53
CA GLU A 124 -15.24 -4.23 -6.77
C GLU A 124 -16.01 -3.13 -7.50
N ASN A 125 -15.56 -1.87 -7.39
CA ASN A 125 -16.13 -0.76 -8.13
C ASN A 125 -15.52 -0.66 -9.54
N HIS A 126 -16.32 -1.03 -10.54
CA HIS A 126 -15.88 -1.12 -11.94
C HIS A 126 -15.47 0.24 -12.54
N ARG A 127 -15.90 1.36 -11.93
CA ARG A 127 -15.58 2.72 -12.39
C ARG A 127 -14.13 3.14 -12.12
N VAL A 128 -13.51 2.58 -11.09
CA VAL A 128 -12.10 2.86 -10.77
C VAL A 128 -11.17 2.07 -11.69
N GLN A 129 -11.54 0.84 -12.02
CA GLN A 129 -10.81 -0.03 -12.96
C GLN A 129 -10.80 0.51 -14.39
N GLN A 130 -11.89 1.14 -14.86
CA GLN A 130 -11.97 1.70 -16.22
C GLN A 130 -11.10 2.95 -16.45
N ASN A 131 -10.70 3.66 -15.38
CA ASN A 131 -9.85 4.86 -15.48
C ASN A 131 -8.38 4.58 -15.15
N LEU A 132 -8.01 3.31 -14.93
CA LEU A 132 -6.63 2.94 -14.59
C LEU A 132 -5.72 2.76 -15.81
N PHE A 133 -6.26 2.85 -17.03
CA PHE A 133 -5.51 2.82 -18.29
C PHE A 133 -6.21 3.66 -19.37
#